data_AF-A0A535SAW5-F1
#
_entry.id   AF-A0A535SAW5-F1
#
_cell.length_a   1.000
_cell.length_b   1.000
_cell.length_c   1.000
_cell.angle_alpha   90.00
_cell.angle_beta   90.00
_cell.angle_gamma   90.00
#
_symmetry.space_group_name_H-M   'P 1'
#
loop_
_entity.id
_entity.type
_entity.pdbx_description
1 polymer ?
#
loop_
_entity_poly.entity_id
_entity_poly.type
_entity_poly.pdbx_seq_one_letter_code
_entity_poly.pdbx_strand_id
1 'polypeptide(L)'
;MSDRSSGQKREEQRARMFNPNEHLMQLKSREGSKDYLPVQWRLVWFRELCPQGTIDTEEVEVDLDREMEEEVFVWNAERRRSEKVVKRAKGYARFRATISDGKGGRATGTKSECAASFPDYIEKAETGAIGRA
;
A
#
# COMPACT_ATOMS: atom_id res chain seq x y z
N MET A 1 29.87 22.94 -32.05
CA MET A 1 28.65 22.16 -32.37
C MET A 1 28.58 20.92 -31.48
N SER A 2 28.49 21.10 -30.16
CA SER A 2 28.67 19.98 -29.20
C SER A 2 27.57 19.90 -28.13
N ASP A 3 26.58 20.79 -28.19
CA ASP A 3 25.64 21.03 -27.09
C ASP A 3 24.23 20.42 -27.33
N ARG A 4 23.97 19.91 -28.54
CA ARG A 4 22.68 19.28 -28.88
C ARG A 4 22.62 17.79 -28.51
N SER A 5 23.78 17.11 -28.46
CA SER A 5 23.86 15.66 -28.16
C SER A 5 23.70 15.34 -26.67
N SER A 6 24.11 16.25 -25.79
CA SER A 6 23.97 16.18 -24.34
C SER A 6 22.52 16.35 -23.87
N GLY A 7 21.75 17.22 -24.55
CA GLY A 7 20.32 17.45 -24.27
C GLY A 7 19.45 16.24 -24.61
N GLN A 8 19.64 15.65 -25.79
CA GLN A 8 18.89 14.46 -26.23
C GLN A 8 19.14 13.24 -25.34
N LYS A 9 20.39 13.01 -24.91
CA LYS A 9 20.71 11.92 -23.96
C LYS A 9 20.07 12.11 -22.59
N ARG A 10 19.95 13.34 -22.09
CA ARG A 10 19.27 13.64 -20.81
C ARG A 10 17.76 13.46 -20.90
N GLU A 11 17.14 13.82 -22.02
CA GLU A 11 15.71 13.62 -22.25
C GLU A 11 15.35 12.14 -22.41
N GLU A 12 16.15 11.37 -23.16
CA GLU A 12 15.98 9.91 -23.28
C GLU A 12 16.16 9.19 -21.94
N GLN A 13 17.12 9.63 -21.12
CA GLN A 13 17.34 9.06 -19.79
C GLN A 13 16.18 9.40 -18.83
N ARG A 14 15.61 10.61 -18.91
CA ARG A 14 14.38 10.98 -18.19
C ARG A 14 13.15 10.20 -18.66
N ALA A 15 13.03 9.94 -19.95
CA ALA A 15 11.94 9.15 -20.52
C ALA A 15 11.99 7.66 -20.11
N ARG A 16 13.14 7.18 -19.58
CA ARG A 16 13.31 5.84 -19.04
C ARG A 16 13.15 5.75 -17.51
N MET A 17 13.03 6.88 -16.81
CA MET A 17 12.82 6.88 -15.36
C MET A 17 11.37 6.57 -15.05
N PHE A 18 11.14 5.88 -13.93
CA PHE A 18 9.81 5.58 -13.45
C PHE A 18 8.97 6.85 -13.24
N ASN A 19 7.79 6.91 -13.86
CA ASN A 19 6.85 8.02 -13.72
C ASN A 19 5.63 7.61 -12.86
N PRO A 20 5.52 8.06 -11.60
CA PRO A 20 4.44 7.65 -10.70
C PRO A 20 3.04 8.04 -11.22
N ASN A 21 2.93 9.12 -12.00
CA ASN A 21 1.65 9.60 -12.51
C ASN A 21 0.96 8.62 -13.47
N GLU A 22 1.74 7.78 -14.17
CA GLU A 22 1.21 6.75 -15.08
C GLU A 22 0.58 5.55 -14.34
N HIS A 23 0.78 5.50 -13.03
CA HIS A 23 0.39 4.39 -12.17
C HIS A 23 -0.58 4.78 -11.05
N LEU A 24 -1.02 6.05 -11.03
CA LEU A 24 -2.00 6.54 -10.08
C LEU A 24 -3.39 5.93 -10.35
N MET A 25 -4.09 5.62 -9.27
CA MET A 25 -5.50 5.22 -9.31
C MET A 25 -6.34 6.14 -8.42
N GLN A 26 -7.63 6.26 -8.75
CA GLN A 26 -8.58 7.02 -7.96
C GLN A 26 -9.22 6.13 -6.89
N LEU A 27 -8.86 6.35 -5.62
CA LEU A 27 -9.58 5.73 -4.51
C LEU A 27 -10.77 6.59 -4.13
N LYS A 28 -11.98 6.03 -4.26
CA LYS A 28 -13.22 6.70 -3.85
C LYS A 28 -13.42 6.50 -2.34
N SER A 29 -13.61 7.60 -1.64
CA SER A 29 -14.02 7.62 -0.23
C SER A 29 -15.26 8.49 -0.05
N ARG A 30 -15.83 8.50 1.17
CA ARG A 30 -16.95 9.40 1.50
C ARG A 30 -16.60 10.89 1.35
N GLU A 31 -15.33 11.24 1.47
CA GLU A 31 -14.81 12.61 1.39
C GLU A 31 -14.40 13.01 -0.05
N GLY A 32 -14.60 12.13 -1.03
CA GLY A 32 -14.21 12.34 -2.42
C GLY A 32 -13.19 11.31 -2.93
N SER A 33 -12.73 11.50 -4.16
CA SER A 33 -11.67 10.68 -4.75
C SER A 33 -10.30 11.25 -4.40
N LYS A 34 -9.37 10.38 -4.02
CA LYS A 34 -7.97 10.73 -3.80
C LYS A 34 -7.07 9.91 -4.70
N ASP A 35 -6.07 10.56 -5.26
CA ASP A 35 -4.99 9.91 -5.99
C ASP A 35 -4.22 8.99 -5.04
N TYR A 36 -4.02 7.75 -5.48
CA TYR A 36 -3.30 6.76 -4.73
C TYR A 36 -2.31 6.03 -5.64
N LEU A 37 -1.07 5.90 -5.18
CA LEU A 37 -0.06 5.08 -5.82
C LEU A 37 0.01 3.72 -5.11
N PRO A 38 -0.45 2.62 -5.75
CA PRO A 38 -0.38 1.27 -5.20
C PRO A 38 1.02 0.91 -4.69
N VAL A 39 1.07 0.12 -3.61
CA VAL A 39 2.35 -0.30 -2.98
C VAL A 39 3.31 -0.90 -4.00
N GLN A 40 2.83 -1.76 -4.91
CA GLN A 40 3.66 -2.36 -5.97
C GLN A 40 4.43 -1.32 -6.80
N TRP A 41 3.80 -0.19 -7.11
CA TRP A 41 4.41 0.87 -7.92
C TRP A 41 5.36 1.74 -7.10
N ARG A 42 5.05 1.93 -5.81
CA ARG A 42 6.00 2.51 -4.86
C ARG A 42 7.26 1.67 -4.71
N LEU A 43 7.14 0.34 -4.75
CA LEU A 43 8.28 -0.58 -4.70
C LEU A 43 9.15 -0.49 -5.96
N VAL A 44 8.54 -0.48 -7.15
CA VAL A 44 9.28 -0.27 -8.41
C VAL A 44 10.05 1.05 -8.35
N TRP A 45 9.37 2.12 -7.95
CA TRP A 45 10.00 3.43 -7.82
C TRP A 45 11.14 3.45 -6.79
N PHE A 46 10.90 2.87 -5.61
CA PHE A 46 11.90 2.75 -4.56
C PHE A 46 13.13 1.97 -5.03
N ARG A 47 12.95 0.86 -5.76
CA ARG A 47 14.05 0.03 -6.28
C ARG A 47 14.88 0.76 -7.32
N GLU A 48 14.26 1.59 -8.16
CA GLU A 48 14.98 2.44 -9.11
C GLU A 48 15.87 3.47 -8.37
N LEU A 49 15.34 4.13 -7.34
CA LEU A 49 16.07 5.16 -6.60
C LEU A 49 17.08 4.60 -5.59
N CYS A 50 16.77 3.45 -4.98
CA CYS A 50 17.48 2.85 -3.86
C CYS A 50 17.74 1.36 -4.15
N PRO A 51 18.62 1.04 -5.11
CA PRO A 51 18.87 -0.35 -5.53
C PRO A 51 19.44 -1.21 -4.39
N GLN A 52 20.14 -0.59 -3.44
CA GLN A 52 20.69 -1.25 -2.25
C GLN A 52 19.76 -1.20 -1.04
N GLY A 53 18.57 -0.61 -1.16
CA GLY A 53 17.64 -0.49 -0.05
C GLY A 53 17.09 -1.84 0.40
N THR A 54 16.78 -1.99 1.69
CA THR A 54 16.14 -3.21 2.22
C THR A 54 14.70 -2.95 2.58
N ILE A 55 13.89 -4.00 2.54
CA ILE A 55 12.51 -4.00 3.03
C ILE A 55 12.36 -5.28 3.82
N ASP A 56 12.23 -5.15 5.13
CA ASP A 56 12.12 -6.26 6.06
C ASP A 56 10.73 -6.19 6.71
N THR A 57 10.01 -7.31 6.74
CA THR A 57 8.72 -7.44 7.41
C THR A 57 8.83 -8.34 8.63
N GLU A 58 8.10 -7.98 9.68
CA GLU A 58 8.03 -8.69 10.94
C GLU A 58 6.56 -8.97 11.25
N GLU A 59 6.22 -10.25 11.45
CA GLU A 59 4.96 -10.65 12.06
C GLU A 59 5.00 -10.27 13.54
N VAL A 60 4.27 -9.20 13.90
CA VAL A 60 4.23 -8.71 15.28
C VAL A 60 3.22 -9.50 16.10
N GLU A 61 2.09 -9.88 15.48
CA GLU A 61 1.03 -10.63 16.12
C GLU A 61 0.12 -11.26 15.06
N VAL A 62 -0.07 -12.58 15.14
CA VAL A 62 -1.13 -13.29 14.42
C VAL A 62 -1.91 -14.11 15.44
N ASP A 63 -3.21 -13.82 15.53
CA ASP A 63 -4.14 -14.49 16.42
C ASP A 63 -5.32 -14.97 15.59
N LEU A 64 -5.33 -16.27 15.27
CA LEU A 64 -6.35 -16.87 14.41
C LEU A 64 -7.69 -17.04 15.13
N ASP A 65 -7.69 -17.01 16.46
CA ASP A 65 -8.87 -17.31 17.28
C ASP A 65 -9.53 -16.05 17.85
N ARG A 66 -8.85 -14.90 17.83
CA ARG A 66 -9.41 -13.61 18.27
C ARG A 66 -10.70 -13.29 17.54
N GLU A 67 -11.78 -13.15 18.30
CA GLU A 67 -13.05 -12.68 17.77
C GLU A 67 -12.97 -11.19 17.46
N MET A 68 -13.26 -10.85 16.20
CA MET A 68 -13.22 -9.50 15.68
C MET A 68 -14.58 -9.13 15.12
N GLU A 69 -14.97 -7.88 15.31
CA GLU A 69 -16.20 -7.31 14.75
C GLU A 69 -15.86 -6.04 13.96
N GLU A 70 -16.46 -5.90 12.78
CA GLU A 70 -16.35 -4.67 12.00
C GLU A 70 -17.71 -4.23 11.46
N GLU A 71 -17.97 -2.93 11.56
CA GLU A 71 -19.16 -2.31 11.01
C GLU A 71 -18.95 -1.93 9.54
N VAL A 72 -19.63 -2.64 8.65
CA VAL A 72 -19.55 -2.41 7.20
C VAL A 72 -20.89 -1.94 6.63
N PHE A 73 -20.84 -1.16 5.55
CA PHE A 73 -22.03 -0.77 4.81
C PHE A 73 -22.27 -1.77 3.68
N VAL A 74 -23.39 -2.49 3.75
CA VAL A 74 -23.82 -3.44 2.70
C VAL A 74 -25.00 -2.83 1.95
N TRP A 75 -24.98 -2.92 0.62
CA TRP A 75 -26.10 -2.46 -0.20
C TRP A 75 -27.31 -3.38 -0.01
N ASN A 76 -28.41 -2.84 0.52
CA ASN A 76 -29.69 -3.52 0.58
C ASN A 76 -30.49 -3.17 -0.68
N ALA A 77 -30.69 -4.16 -1.56
CA ALA A 77 -31.37 -3.96 -2.84
C ALA A 77 -32.86 -3.63 -2.69
N GLU A 78 -33.55 -4.23 -1.72
CA GLU A 78 -34.98 -4.02 -1.47
C GLU A 78 -35.26 -2.59 -0.98
N ARG A 79 -34.45 -2.12 -0.03
CA ARG A 79 -34.58 -0.78 0.55
C ARG A 79 -33.81 0.29 -0.22
N ARG A 80 -33.12 -0.10 -1.30
CA ARG A 80 -32.31 0.75 -2.19
C ARG A 80 -31.38 1.69 -1.43
N ARG A 81 -30.76 1.20 -0.36
CA ARG A 81 -29.85 1.98 0.49
C ARG A 81 -28.75 1.10 1.06
N SER A 82 -27.64 1.73 1.43
CA SER A 82 -26.61 1.05 2.21
C SER A 82 -27.04 0.98 3.67
N GLU A 83 -26.99 -0.21 4.25
CA GLU A 83 -27.30 -0.45 5.66
C GLU A 83 -26.03 -0.88 6.42
N LYS A 84 -25.93 -0.43 7.67
CA LYS A 84 -24.81 -0.76 8.55
C LYS A 84 -25.02 -2.17 9.09
N VAL A 85 -24.08 -3.06 8.82
CA VAL A 85 -24.10 -4.46 9.26
C VAL A 85 -22.81 -4.74 10.03
N VAL A 86 -22.91 -5.46 11.14
CA VAL A 86 -21.74 -5.94 11.89
C VAL A 86 -21.33 -7.29 11.31
N LYS A 87 -20.12 -7.37 10.75
CA LYS A 87 -19.48 -8.63 10.40
C LYS A 87 -18.68 -9.14 11.59
N ARG A 88 -18.75 -10.44 11.83
CA ARG A 88 -18.00 -11.14 12.88
C ARG A 88 -17.17 -12.24 12.24
N ALA A 89 -15.91 -12.33 12.59
CA ALA A 89 -15.02 -13.41 12.19
C ALA A 89 -13.88 -13.55 13.18
N LYS A 90 -13.24 -14.72 13.19
CA LYS A 90 -12.02 -14.97 13.97
C LYS A 90 -10.79 -14.70 13.11
N GLY A 91 -9.82 -13.98 13.65
CA GLY A 91 -8.57 -13.69 12.97
C GLY A 91 -8.17 -12.22 13.06
N TYR A 92 -6.98 -11.99 13.61
CA TYR A 92 -6.30 -10.71 13.69
C TYR A 92 -4.85 -10.87 13.25
N ALA A 93 -4.32 -9.90 12.51
CA ALA A 93 -2.92 -9.86 12.14
C ALA A 93 -2.37 -8.44 12.27
N ARG A 94 -1.13 -8.32 12.73
CA ARG A 94 -0.36 -7.08 12.78
C ARG A 94 1.06 -7.34 12.32
N PHE A 95 1.50 -6.53 11.36
CA PHE A 95 2.84 -6.58 10.81
C PHE A 95 3.53 -5.23 10.94
N ARG A 96 4.86 -5.28 11.04
CA ARG A 96 5.74 -4.12 10.97
C ARG A 96 6.64 -4.27 9.75
N ALA A 97 6.77 -3.22 8.95
CA ALA A 97 7.79 -3.11 7.93
C ALA A 97 8.88 -2.14 8.40
N THR A 98 10.13 -2.49 8.10
CA THR A 98 11.30 -1.63 8.22
C THR A 98 11.92 -1.47 6.84
N ILE A 99 12.07 -0.24 6.37
CA ILE A 99 12.67 0.08 5.07
C ILE A 99 13.96 0.86 5.31
N SER A 100 15.04 0.46 4.65
CA SER A 100 16.29 1.22 4.59
C SER A 100 16.61 1.58 3.15
N ASP A 101 17.10 2.79 2.88
CA ASP A 101 17.38 3.25 1.51
C ASP A 101 18.80 2.91 1.02
N GLY A 102 19.63 2.32 1.89
CA GLY A 102 21.05 2.06 1.63
C GLY A 102 21.95 3.32 1.58
N LYS A 103 21.41 4.49 1.91
CA LYS A 103 22.06 5.82 1.91
C LYS A 103 22.03 6.48 3.29
N GLY A 104 21.47 5.80 4.30
CA GLY A 104 21.38 6.25 5.69
C GLY A 104 19.95 6.56 6.14
N GLY A 105 18.99 6.63 5.22
CA GLY A 105 17.57 6.75 5.53
C GLY A 105 16.97 5.42 5.98
N ARG A 106 16.14 5.49 7.03
CA ARG A 106 15.40 4.34 7.56
C ARG A 106 14.02 4.78 8.03
N ALA A 107 13.00 3.99 7.71
CA ALA A 107 11.62 4.22 8.12
C ALA A 107 10.97 2.91 8.60
N THR A 108 9.93 3.05 9.41
CA THR A 108 9.15 1.92 9.93
C THR A 108 7.66 2.21 9.86
N GLY A 109 6.87 1.21 9.51
CA GLY A 109 5.42 1.31 9.44
C GLY A 109 4.78 0.06 10.03
N THR A 110 3.67 0.22 10.74
CA THR A 110 2.88 -0.92 11.26
C THR A 110 1.48 -0.85 10.70
N LYS A 111 0.92 -2.00 10.36
CA LYS A 111 -0.50 -2.14 9.98
C LYS A 111 -1.06 -3.41 10.59
N SER A 112 -2.31 -3.33 11.01
CA SER A 112 -3.11 -4.49 11.37
C SER A 112 -4.35 -4.59 10.51
N GLU A 113 -4.84 -5.81 10.32
CA GLU A 113 -6.10 -6.14 9.65
C GLU A 113 -6.77 -7.29 10.40
N CYS A 114 -8.04 -7.56 10.09
CA CYS A 114 -8.77 -8.68 10.67
C CYS A 114 -9.66 -9.40 9.66
N ALA A 115 -10.01 -10.64 9.99
CA ALA A 115 -10.85 -11.50 9.16
C ALA A 115 -12.27 -10.94 8.96
N ALA A 116 -12.76 -10.10 9.87
CA ALA A 116 -14.06 -9.45 9.74
C ALA A 116 -14.08 -8.44 8.58
N SER A 117 -12.92 -7.86 8.27
CA SER A 117 -12.69 -6.93 7.16
C SER A 117 -12.45 -7.65 5.84
N PHE A 118 -11.47 -8.56 5.83
CA PHE A 118 -10.99 -9.22 4.63
C PHE A 118 -10.63 -10.68 4.90
N PRO A 119 -10.94 -11.62 3.99
CA PRO A 119 -10.50 -13.01 4.13
C PRO A 119 -8.97 -13.18 4.13
N ASP A 120 -8.26 -12.37 3.36
CA ASP A 120 -6.79 -12.33 3.21
C ASP A 120 -6.15 -11.25 4.11
N TYR A 121 -6.62 -11.16 5.36
CA TYR A 121 -6.21 -10.09 6.29
C TYR A 121 -4.73 -10.13 6.65
N ILE A 122 -4.09 -11.32 6.65
CA ILE A 122 -2.67 -11.47 6.98
C ILE A 122 -1.82 -10.77 5.91
N GLU A 123 -2.03 -11.10 4.63
CA GLU A 123 -1.30 -10.54 3.49
C GLU A 123 -1.57 -9.04 3.33
N LYS A 124 -2.81 -8.61 3.62
CA LYS A 124 -3.18 -7.19 3.61
C LYS A 124 -2.50 -6.41 4.73
N ALA A 125 -2.37 -6.98 5.93
CA ALA A 125 -1.66 -6.33 7.03
C ALA A 125 -0.17 -6.16 6.69
N GLU A 126 0.47 -7.19 6.15
CA GLU A 126 1.88 -7.13 5.75
C GLU A 126 2.12 -6.10 4.64
N THR A 127 1.38 -6.21 3.53
CA THR A 127 1.49 -5.26 2.40
C THR A 127 1.15 -3.83 2.83
N GLY A 128 0.16 -3.69 3.71
CA GLY A 128 -0.23 -2.41 4.29
C GLY A 128 0.85 -1.81 5.19
N ALA A 129 1.60 -2.62 5.92
CA ALA A 129 2.72 -2.17 6.74
C ALA A 129 3.86 -1.61 5.88
N ILE A 130 4.19 -2.27 4.76
CA ILE A 130 5.12 -1.75 3.74
C ILE A 130 4.63 -0.40 3.21
N GLY A 131 3.33 -0.29 2.92
CA GLY A 131 2.75 0.95 2.45
C GLY A 131 2.68 2.08 3.49
N ARG A 132 2.94 1.80 4.78
CA ARG A 132 2.97 2.77 5.89
C ARG A 132 4.39 3.22 6.24
N ALA A 133 5.39 2.37 5.98
CA ALA A 133 6.80 2.68 6.15
C ALA A 133 7.27 3.62 5.03
#